data_AF-A0A9E8MVI7-F1
#
_entry.id   AF-A0A9E8MVI7-F1
#
_cell.length_a   1.000
_cell.length_b   1.000
_cell.length_c   1.000
_cell.angle_alpha   90.00
_cell.angle_beta   90.00
_cell.angle_gamma   90.00
#
_symmetry.space_group_name_H-M   'P 1'
#
loop_
_entity.id
_entity.type
_entity.pdbx_description
1 polymer ?
#
loop_
_entity_poly.entity_id
_entity_poly.type
_entity_poly.pdbx_seq_one_letter_code
_entity_poly.pdbx_strand_id
1 'polypeptide(L)'
;MKALKYIFFLLLITIIALALYIAVQPNDYEVTRTRTIKAPAAVIYDHVNDYKNWSSWSSWVENNPNMKITLPENTSGVGGSYSWEDADGVGTMKTVEVNPNSAIEQEMQINDYPKSEVSWKFSSNEDGSTDVTWTISAKICLSILRHIQHLWGTWKNKLALNMSVA
;
A
#
# COMPACT_ATOMS: atom_id res chain seq x y z
N MET A 1 -25.05 39.45 -26.95
CA MET A 1 -23.66 38.97 -27.03
C MET A 1 -23.65 37.50 -27.47
N LYS A 2 -23.53 37.23 -28.77
CA LYS A 2 -23.61 35.86 -29.31
C LYS A 2 -22.38 35.02 -28.94
N ALA A 3 -21.20 35.64 -28.89
CA ALA A 3 -19.93 35.01 -28.53
C ALA A 3 -19.91 34.40 -27.11
N LEU A 4 -20.52 35.07 -26.13
CA LEU A 4 -20.55 34.59 -24.74
C LEU A 4 -21.30 33.26 -24.60
N LYS A 5 -22.36 33.04 -25.38
CA LYS A 5 -23.12 31.78 -25.39
C LYS A 5 -22.29 30.62 -25.94
N TYR A 6 -21.49 30.86 -26.99
CA TYR A 6 -20.61 29.84 -27.55
C TYR A 6 -19.44 29.51 -26.62
N ILE A 7 -18.86 30.49 -25.93
CA ILE A 7 -17.81 30.26 -24.93
C ILE A 7 -18.34 29.42 -23.77
N PHE A 8 -19.54 29.72 -23.27
CA PHE A 8 -20.16 28.93 -22.21
C PHE A 8 -20.45 27.48 -22.66
N PHE A 9 -20.93 27.29 -23.89
CA PHE A 9 -21.20 25.96 -24.44
C PHE A 9 -19.91 25.15 -24.63
N LEU A 10 -18.84 25.78 -25.09
CA LEU A 10 -17.52 25.15 -25.22
C LEU A 10 -16.98 24.74 -23.85
N LEU A 11 -17.06 25.62 -22.85
CA LEU A 11 -16.64 25.30 -21.48
C LEU A 11 -17.45 24.14 -20.89
N LEU A 12 -18.77 24.11 -21.12
CA LEU A 12 -19.63 23.02 -20.68
C LEU A 12 -19.24 21.68 -21.32
N ILE A 13 -18.95 21.67 -22.63
CA ILE A 13 -18.46 20.47 -23.33
C ILE A 13 -17.13 19.99 -22.73
N THR A 14 -16.19 20.90 -22.47
CA THR A 14 -14.90 20.56 -21.84
C THR A 14 -15.09 19.95 -20.47
N ILE A 15 -16.00 20.49 -19.64
CA ILE A 15 -16.31 19.94 -18.31
C ILE A 15 -16.91 18.54 -18.42
N ILE A 16 -17.87 18.33 -19.33
CA ILE A 16 -18.49 17.01 -19.54
C ILE A 16 -17.45 15.99 -20.03
N ALA A 17 -16.61 16.37 -20.99
CA ALA A 17 -15.54 15.50 -21.49
C ALA A 17 -14.54 15.13 -20.39
N LEU A 18 -14.17 16.08 -19.53
CA LEU A 18 -13.28 15.84 -18.39
C LEU A 18 -13.94 14.93 -17.34
N ALA A 19 -15.22 15.12 -17.06
CA ALA A 19 -15.97 14.28 -16.13
C ALA A 19 -16.07 12.83 -16.63
N LEU A 20 -16.36 12.62 -17.92
CA LEU A 20 -16.39 11.30 -18.54
C LEU A 20 -15.00 10.64 -18.51
N TYR A 21 -13.94 11.40 -18.77
CA TYR A 21 -12.57 10.89 -18.70
C TYR A 21 -12.19 10.40 -17.29
N ILE A 22 -12.55 11.17 -16.25
CA ILE A 22 -12.31 10.79 -14.85
C ILE A 22 -13.13 9.55 -14.46
N ALA A 23 -14.39 9.48 -14.91
CA ALA A 23 -15.29 8.37 -14.57
C ALA A 23 -14.85 7.00 -15.14
N VAL A 24 -14.06 6.99 -16.21
CA VAL A 24 -13.56 5.76 -16.86
C VAL A 24 -12.22 5.29 -16.28
N GLN A 25 -11.54 6.09 -15.44
CA GLN A 25 -10.28 5.66 -14.84
C GLN A 25 -10.48 4.48 -13.86
N PRO A 26 -9.59 3.48 -13.90
CA PRO A 26 -9.63 2.36 -12.95
C PRO A 26 -9.43 2.88 -11.52
N ASN A 27 -10.23 2.35 -10.59
CA ASN A 27 -10.21 2.75 -9.18
C ASN A 27 -9.31 1.84 -8.33
N ASP A 28 -8.46 1.03 -8.97
CA ASP A 28 -7.53 0.17 -8.26
C ASP A 28 -6.21 0.91 -8.09
N TYR A 29 -5.62 0.85 -6.90
CA TYR A 29 -4.23 1.26 -6.73
C TYR A 29 -3.37 0.02 -6.60
N GLU A 30 -2.23 0.05 -7.29
CA GLU A 30 -1.18 -0.96 -7.17
C GLU A 30 0.16 -0.22 -7.09
N VAL A 31 0.91 -0.49 -6.03
CA VAL A 31 2.25 0.05 -5.82
C VAL A 31 3.21 -1.12 -5.72
N THR A 32 4.02 -1.29 -6.76
CA THR A 32 5.04 -2.33 -6.85
C THR A 32 6.42 -1.72 -6.74
N ARG A 33 7.29 -2.32 -5.92
CA ARG A 33 8.70 -1.93 -5.80
C ARG A 33 9.59 -3.16 -5.72
N THR A 34 10.76 -3.06 -6.34
CA THR A 34 11.75 -4.13 -6.35
C THR A 34 13.08 -3.63 -5.80
N ARG A 35 13.73 -4.45 -4.98
CA ARG A 35 15.07 -4.20 -4.43
C ARG A 35 15.91 -5.47 -4.49
N THR A 36 17.14 -5.35 -4.96
CA THR A 36 18.12 -6.43 -4.95
C THR A 36 18.87 -6.43 -3.63
N ILE A 37 18.84 -7.55 -2.91
CA ILE A 37 19.51 -7.73 -1.62
C ILE A 37 20.59 -8.80 -1.78
N LYS A 38 21.81 -8.53 -1.32
CA LYS A 38 22.93 -9.49 -1.35
C LYS A 38 22.82 -10.54 -0.24
N ALA A 39 21.76 -11.33 -0.29
CA ALA A 39 21.53 -12.46 0.59
C ALA A 39 20.71 -13.55 -0.12
N PRO A 40 20.83 -14.84 0.30
CA PRO A 40 20.01 -15.91 -0.24
C PRO A 40 18.52 -15.70 0.03
N ALA A 41 17.66 -16.12 -0.90
CA ALA A 41 16.22 -15.93 -0.80
C ALA A 41 15.62 -16.55 0.47
N ALA A 42 16.16 -17.67 0.95
CA ALA A 42 15.71 -18.31 2.18
C ALA A 42 15.89 -17.43 3.42
N VAL A 43 17.04 -16.75 3.52
CA VAL A 43 17.32 -15.84 4.65
C VAL A 43 16.35 -14.67 4.64
N ILE A 44 16.12 -14.08 3.47
CA ILE A 44 15.20 -12.94 3.33
C ILE A 44 13.76 -13.40 3.58
N TYR A 45 13.35 -14.54 3.01
CA TYR A 45 12.03 -15.12 3.20
C TYR A 45 11.73 -15.35 4.69
N ASP A 46 12.65 -15.97 5.43
CA ASP A 46 12.47 -16.22 6.87
C ASP A 46 12.35 -14.89 7.66
N HIS A 47 13.12 -13.88 7.26
CA HIS A 47 13.02 -12.54 7.84
C HIS A 47 11.66 -11.86 7.58
N VAL A 48 11.13 -11.95 6.35
CA VAL A 48 9.83 -11.35 6.00
C VAL A 48 8.67 -12.15 6.60
N ASN A 49 8.78 -13.47 6.65
CA ASN A 49 7.74 -14.38 7.13
C ASN A 49 7.44 -14.24 8.62
N ASP A 50 8.42 -13.85 9.45
CA ASP A 50 8.20 -13.62 10.89
C ASP A 50 8.14 -12.14 11.24
N TYR A 51 6.96 -11.69 11.68
CA TYR A 51 6.71 -10.30 12.07
C TYR A 51 7.55 -9.84 13.28
N LYS A 52 8.14 -10.75 14.07
CA LYS A 52 9.09 -10.38 15.13
C LYS A 52 10.33 -9.68 14.59
N ASN A 53 10.73 -9.98 13.36
CA ASN A 53 11.89 -9.36 12.72
C ASN A 53 11.58 -7.94 12.23
N TRP A 54 10.31 -7.59 12.06
CA TRP A 54 9.90 -6.31 11.48
C TRP A 54 10.11 -5.13 12.42
N SER A 55 10.22 -5.35 13.73
CA SER A 55 10.59 -4.28 14.68
C SER A 55 11.99 -3.74 14.42
N SER A 56 12.89 -4.56 13.87
CA SER A 56 14.25 -4.14 13.50
C SER A 56 14.36 -3.54 12.09
N TRP A 57 13.35 -3.75 11.23
CA TRP A 57 13.41 -3.38 9.81
C TRP A 57 12.44 -2.26 9.43
N SER A 58 11.29 -2.16 10.07
CA SER A 58 10.30 -1.16 9.66
C SER A 58 10.72 0.24 10.13
N SER A 59 11.04 1.10 9.16
CA SER A 59 11.31 2.53 9.41
C SER A 59 10.14 3.23 10.11
N TRP A 60 8.95 2.63 10.10
CA TRP A 60 7.76 3.10 10.81
C TRP A 60 7.96 3.14 12.33
N VAL A 61 8.69 2.16 12.90
CA VAL A 61 8.93 2.05 14.34
C VAL A 61 10.04 2.99 14.78
N GLU A 62 11.08 3.15 13.97
CA GLU A 62 12.19 4.06 14.26
C GLU A 62 11.74 5.54 14.24
N ASN A 63 10.81 5.90 13.36
CA ASN A 63 10.33 7.28 13.22
C ASN A 63 9.18 7.66 14.18
N ASN A 64 8.55 6.70 14.87
CA ASN A 64 7.40 6.95 15.74
C ASN A 64 7.60 6.30 17.12
N PRO A 65 8.26 7.00 18.08
CA PRO A 65 8.53 6.46 19.41
C PRO A 65 7.27 6.15 20.24
N ASN A 66 6.09 6.63 19.81
CA ASN A 66 4.81 6.38 20.46
C ASN A 66 4.02 5.22 19.80
N MET A 67 4.54 4.59 18.77
CA MET A 67 3.88 3.48 18.09
C MET A 67 3.86 2.25 18.99
N LYS A 68 2.66 1.69 19.23
CA LYS A 68 2.50 0.45 19.99
C LYS A 68 2.35 -0.71 19.02
N ILE A 69 3.29 -1.65 19.09
CA ILE A 69 3.23 -2.89 18.34
C ILE A 69 2.64 -3.98 19.22
N THR A 70 1.69 -4.74 18.68
CA THR A 70 1.16 -5.95 19.31
C THR A 70 1.46 -7.16 18.43
N LEU A 71 2.21 -8.11 18.99
CA LEU A 71 2.54 -9.39 18.37
C LEU A 71 1.81 -10.50 19.14
N PRO A 72 0.87 -11.21 18.51
CA PRO A 72 0.22 -12.37 19.11
C PRO A 72 1.18 -13.57 19.18
N GLU A 73 0.73 -14.70 19.75
CA GLU A 73 1.56 -15.91 19.86
C GLU A 73 2.05 -16.42 18.49
N ASN A 74 1.20 -16.32 17.46
CA ASN A 74 1.54 -16.68 16.11
C ASN A 74 1.96 -15.44 15.28
N THR A 75 3.26 -15.34 14.98
CA THR A 75 3.86 -14.23 14.23
C THR A 75 4.43 -14.66 12.87
N SER A 76 4.35 -15.94 12.50
CA SER A 76 4.96 -16.44 11.27
C SER A 76 4.12 -17.49 10.57
N GLY A 77 4.36 -17.64 9.26
CA GLY A 77 3.60 -18.56 8.42
C GLY A 77 2.13 -18.15 8.24
N VAL A 78 1.32 -19.06 7.70
CA VAL A 78 -0.12 -18.82 7.47
C VAL A 78 -0.82 -18.53 8.80
N GLY A 79 -1.57 -17.43 8.85
CA GLY A 79 -2.26 -16.97 10.05
C GLY A 79 -1.39 -16.19 11.03
N GLY A 80 -0.09 -16.04 10.77
CA GLY A 80 0.76 -15.09 11.48
C GLY A 80 0.19 -13.68 11.35
N SER A 81 0.25 -12.89 12.41
CA SER A 81 -0.29 -11.53 12.38
C SER A 81 0.54 -10.52 13.17
N TYR A 82 0.33 -9.26 12.84
CA TYR A 82 1.00 -8.10 13.39
C TYR A 82 0.00 -6.96 13.49
N SER A 83 -0.04 -6.24 14.60
CA SER A 83 -0.89 -5.06 14.74
C SER A 83 -0.08 -3.89 15.27
N TRP A 84 -0.41 -2.69 14.82
CA TRP A 84 0.21 -1.46 15.27
C TRP A 84 -0.85 -0.40 15.55
N GLU A 85 -0.56 0.46 16.53
CA GLU A 85 -1.37 1.63 16.87
C GLU A 85 -0.45 2.85 16.92
N ASP A 86 -0.82 3.90 16.18
CA ASP A 86 -0.16 5.20 16.18
C ASP A 86 -1.18 6.35 16.32
N ALA A 87 -0.72 7.59 16.20
CA ALA A 87 -1.59 8.77 16.32
C ALA A 87 -2.56 8.93 15.13
N ASP A 88 -2.27 8.30 13.99
CA ASP A 88 -3.02 8.39 12.74
C ASP A 88 -3.98 7.18 12.55
N GLY A 89 -3.85 6.11 13.36
CA GLY A 89 -4.80 5.01 13.43
C GLY A 89 -4.26 3.69 13.96
N VAL A 90 -5.11 2.66 13.87
CA VAL A 90 -4.75 1.27 14.17
C VAL A 90 -4.67 0.49 12.86
N GLY A 91 -3.60 -0.28 12.69
CA GLY A 91 -3.43 -1.17 11.54
C GLY A 91 -3.17 -2.61 11.97
N THR A 92 -3.55 -3.54 11.09
CA THR A 92 -3.32 -4.97 11.25
C THR A 92 -2.82 -5.55 9.94
N MET A 93 -1.91 -6.51 10.03
CA MET A 93 -1.39 -7.30 8.93
C MET A 93 -1.57 -8.78 9.29
N LYS A 94 -1.99 -9.59 8.32
CA LYS A 94 -2.13 -11.03 8.49
C LYS A 94 -1.58 -11.77 7.28
N THR A 95 -0.78 -12.79 7.51
CA THR A 95 -0.31 -13.68 6.45
C THR A 95 -1.42 -14.65 6.07
N VAL A 96 -1.78 -14.68 4.78
CA VAL A 96 -2.86 -15.50 4.24
C VAL A 96 -2.31 -16.73 3.53
N GLU A 97 -1.20 -16.59 2.82
CA GLU A 97 -0.54 -17.67 2.10
C GLU A 97 0.98 -17.50 2.14
N VAL A 98 1.69 -18.63 2.15
CA VAL A 98 3.15 -18.66 2.06
C VAL A 98 3.59 -19.72 1.06
N ASN A 99 4.50 -19.35 0.18
CA ASN A 99 5.23 -20.24 -0.71
C ASN A 99 6.72 -20.16 -0.36
N PRO A 100 7.28 -21.19 0.32
CA PRO A 100 8.63 -21.15 0.86
C PRO A 100 9.68 -20.65 -0.15
N ASN A 101 10.45 -19.64 0.27
CA ASN A 101 11.52 -19.00 -0.50
C ASN A 101 11.10 -18.32 -1.82
N SER A 102 9.81 -18.25 -2.14
CA SER A 102 9.32 -17.73 -3.43
C SER A 102 8.32 -16.60 -3.27
N ALA A 103 7.30 -16.75 -2.43
CA ALA A 103 6.28 -15.72 -2.26
C ALA A 103 5.61 -15.75 -0.88
N ILE A 104 5.11 -14.60 -0.45
CA ILE A 104 4.27 -14.45 0.76
C ILE A 104 3.11 -13.52 0.40
N GLU A 105 1.88 -13.95 0.68
CA GLU A 105 0.68 -13.13 0.50
C GLU A 105 0.11 -12.75 1.86
N GLN A 106 -0.15 -11.46 2.04
CA GLN A 106 -0.61 -10.86 3.28
C GLN A 106 -1.81 -9.95 3.01
N GLU A 107 -2.62 -9.77 4.04
CA GLU A 107 -3.75 -8.86 4.04
C GLU A 107 -3.50 -7.77 5.08
N MET A 108 -3.57 -6.52 4.64
CA MET A 108 -3.40 -5.34 5.47
C MET A 108 -4.74 -4.61 5.64
N GLN A 109 -5.09 -4.28 6.87
CA GLN A 109 -6.26 -3.46 7.17
C GLN A 109 -5.85 -2.32 8.10
N ILE A 110 -6.18 -1.09 7.71
CA ILE A 110 -5.93 0.12 8.51
C ILE A 110 -7.28 0.73 8.85
N ASN A 111 -7.57 0.93 10.13
CA ASN A 111 -8.86 1.42 10.62
C ASN A 111 -10.03 0.67 9.96
N ASP A 112 -11.07 1.41 9.56
CA ASP A 112 -12.24 0.91 8.83
C ASP A 112 -12.07 0.98 7.29
N TYR A 113 -10.84 1.15 6.79
CA TYR A 113 -10.60 1.14 5.34
C TYR A 113 -10.70 -0.28 4.78
N PRO A 114 -11.06 -0.41 3.48
CA PRO A 114 -11.02 -1.70 2.81
C PRO A 114 -9.65 -2.37 2.94
N LYS A 115 -9.66 -3.69 3.06
CA LYS A 115 -8.46 -4.51 3.12
C LYS A 115 -7.64 -4.33 1.84
N SER A 116 -6.32 -4.20 2.03
CA SER A 116 -5.32 -4.20 0.97
C SER A 116 -4.63 -5.55 0.92
N GLU A 117 -4.31 -6.00 -0.29
CA GLU A 117 -3.50 -7.18 -0.54
C GLU A 117 -2.04 -6.76 -0.62
N VAL A 118 -1.16 -7.51 0.04
CA VAL A 118 0.28 -7.28 0.07
C VAL A 118 0.98 -8.56 -0.36
N SER A 119 1.59 -8.53 -1.54
CA SER A 119 2.34 -9.64 -2.12
C SER A 119 3.83 -9.39 -2.03
N TRP A 120 4.58 -10.39 -1.58
CA TRP A 120 6.04 -10.43 -1.62
C TRP A 120 6.48 -11.52 -2.58
N LYS A 121 7.44 -11.22 -3.44
CA LYS A 121 8.07 -12.16 -4.35
C LYS A 121 9.57 -12.11 -4.20
N PHE A 122 10.19 -13.28 -4.14
CA PHE A 122 11.63 -13.47 -3.98
C PHE A 122 12.16 -14.20 -5.21
N SER A 123 13.01 -13.53 -5.97
CA SER A 123 13.67 -14.10 -7.16
C SER A 123 15.17 -14.22 -6.89
N SER A 124 15.68 -15.43 -6.80
CA SER A 124 17.12 -15.67 -6.60
C SER A 124 17.89 -15.38 -7.89
N ASN A 125 19.00 -14.65 -7.76
CA ASN A 125 19.92 -14.33 -8.86
C ASN A 125 21.14 -15.27 -8.84
N GLU A 126 21.83 -15.39 -9.98
CA GLU A 126 23.00 -16.27 -10.14
C GLU A 126 24.20 -15.84 -9.28
N ASP A 127 24.29 -14.56 -8.91
CA ASP A 127 25.36 -14.00 -8.07
C ASP A 127 25.14 -14.24 -6.56
N GLY A 128 24.08 -14.97 -6.19
CA GLY A 128 23.71 -15.23 -4.80
C GLY A 128 22.94 -14.08 -4.13
N SER A 129 22.58 -13.03 -4.88
CA SER A 129 21.63 -12.01 -4.45
C SER A 129 20.18 -12.46 -4.71
N THR A 130 19.23 -11.73 -4.15
CA THR A 130 17.80 -11.96 -4.36
C THR A 130 17.10 -10.64 -4.67
N ASP A 131 16.31 -10.63 -5.73
CA ASP A 131 15.38 -9.55 -6.01
C ASP A 131 14.11 -9.76 -5.19
N VAL A 132 13.86 -8.82 -4.29
CA VAL A 132 12.67 -8.75 -3.45
C VAL A 132 11.72 -7.76 -4.08
N THR A 133 10.58 -8.23 -4.54
CA THR A 133 9.50 -7.39 -5.05
C THR A 133 8.35 -7.40 -4.05
N TRP A 134 7.96 -6.23 -3.58
CA TRP A 134 6.73 -6.06 -2.82
C TRP A 134 5.70 -5.32 -3.66
N THR A 135 4.46 -5.76 -3.57
CA THR A 135 3.32 -5.14 -4.23
C THR A 135 2.22 -4.94 -3.20
N ILE A 136 1.76 -3.71 -3.06
CA ILE A 136 0.55 -3.40 -2.28
C ILE A 136 -0.52 -3.02 -3.29
N SER A 137 -1.59 -3.79 -3.32
CA SER A 137 -2.78 -3.47 -4.11
C SER A 137 -3.97 -3.28 -3.19
N ALA A 138 -4.85 -2.35 -3.52
CA ALA A 138 -6.22 -2.46 -3.03
C ALA A 138 -7.20 -2.00 -4.07
N LYS A 139 -8.35 -2.66 -4.04
CA LYS A 139 -9.53 -2.24 -4.76
C LYS A 139 -10.13 -1.11 -3.95
N ILE A 140 -10.07 0.11 -4.46
CA ILE A 140 -10.90 1.17 -3.89
C ILE A 140 -12.32 0.76 -4.26
N CYS A 141 -13.00 0.11 -3.32
CA CYS A 141 -14.43 -0.06 -3.42
C CYS A 141 -14.98 1.36 -3.43
N LEU A 142 -15.40 1.80 -4.61
CA LEU A 142 -16.34 2.89 -4.80
C LEU A 142 -17.62 2.49 -4.04
N SER A 143 -17.59 2.56 -2.71
CA SER A 143 -18.75 2.73 -1.87
C SER A 143 -19.22 4.14 -2.18
N ILE A 144 -19.92 4.14 -3.31
CA ILE A 144 -20.17 5.16 -4.31
C ILE A 144 -20.27 6.47 -3.61
N LEU A 145 -19.51 7.50 -4.00
CA LEU A 145 -19.64 8.74 -3.28
C LEU A 145 -19.41 8.51 -1.76
N ARG A 146 -18.18 8.67 -1.26
CA ARG A 146 -18.04 9.32 0.05
C ARG A 146 -18.34 10.81 -0.18
N HIS A 147 -19.61 11.07 -0.52
CA HIS A 147 -20.13 12.19 -1.32
C HIS A 147 -19.36 13.49 -0.97
N ILE A 148 -18.71 14.15 -1.95
CA ILE A 148 -18.12 15.52 -1.84
C ILE A 148 -16.77 15.70 -1.11
N GLN A 149 -16.25 14.78 -0.28
CA GLN A 149 -15.21 15.14 0.72
C GLN A 149 -13.83 15.66 0.23
N HIS A 150 -13.50 15.62 -1.06
CA HIS A 150 -12.23 16.17 -1.58
C HIS A 150 -12.32 17.54 -2.24
N LEU A 151 -13.50 18.14 -2.43
CA LEU A 151 -13.59 19.40 -3.18
C LEU A 151 -12.78 20.56 -2.53
N TRP A 152 -12.31 20.43 -1.29
CA TRP A 152 -11.77 21.54 -0.49
C TRP A 152 -10.61 21.26 0.49
N GLY A 153 -9.93 20.11 0.48
CA GLY A 153 -9.11 19.73 1.66
C GLY A 153 -7.76 19.06 1.40
N THR A 154 -6.69 19.85 1.32
CA THR A 154 -5.50 19.65 2.18
C THR A 154 -4.76 18.29 2.27
N TRP A 155 -4.67 17.44 1.23
CA TRP A 155 -3.88 16.18 1.36
C TRP A 155 -2.95 15.77 0.22
N LYS A 156 -2.79 16.58 -0.85
CA LYS A 156 -1.75 16.32 -1.87
C LYS A 156 -0.30 16.37 -1.32
N ASN A 157 -0.09 16.93 -0.12
CA ASN A 157 1.25 17.20 0.42
C ASN A 157 1.75 16.21 1.49
N LYS A 158 1.00 15.16 1.85
CA LYS A 158 1.46 14.20 2.88
C LYS A 158 1.75 12.77 2.40
N LEU A 159 1.39 12.42 1.15
CA LEU A 159 1.75 11.14 0.53
C LEU A 159 3.12 11.16 -0.18
N ALA A 160 3.76 12.34 -0.26
CA ALA A 160 5.09 12.52 -0.85
C ALA A 160 6.23 12.54 0.19
N LEU A 161 5.95 12.26 1.47
CA LEU A 161 6.97 12.22 2.51
C LEU A 161 7.55 10.81 2.64
N ASN A 162 8.71 10.65 2.01
CA ASN A 162 9.76 9.68 2.35
C ASN A 162 9.37 8.21 2.36
N MET A 163 9.30 7.62 1.16
CA MET A 163 9.96 6.32 0.96
C MET A 163 11.25 6.56 0.18
N SER A 164 12.18 7.27 0.82
CA SER A 164 13.58 7.36 0.45
C SER A 164 14.35 6.52 1.47
N VAL A 165 15.23 5.65 0.96
CA VAL A 165 16.17 4.78 1.70
C VAL A 165 15.48 3.59 2.38
N ALA A 166 15.80 2.32 2.15
CA ALA A 166 17.00 1.69 1.57
C ALA A 166 16.83 1.22 0.13
#